data_AF-A0A0W8FRD2-F1
#
_entry.id   AF-A0A0W8FRD2-F1
#
_cell.length_a   1.000
_cell.length_b   1.000
_cell.length_c   1.000
_cell.angle_alpha   90.00
_cell.angle_beta   90.00
_cell.angle_gamma   90.00
#
_symmetry.space_group_name_H-M   'P 1'
#
loop_
_entity.id
_entity.type
_entity.pdbx_description
1 polymer ?
#
loop_
_entity_poly.entity_id
_entity_poly.type
_entity_poly.pdbx_seq_one_letter_code
_entity_poly.pdbx_strand_id
1 'polypeptide(L)'
;MITNANMSEHTKPPDLDSDANFLGWQRTLSGELFPLFNITVANHPLYHSTVSEETLRRLRLRVPRVLSPYPETKPSPWHNLGIELNYPKTAREAIEMAGLDYIVVKKPRELKTGLNQNAYATVRTDTDEVLGFVNESYTPIQNINAFTFFDTLVAENEAVYETAGFFGKGEFIWILAKLPGYINVHGNDIVNKYLLLTNSHDGSSQVRVKLTPIRVVCNNTLTSALQGAGDIQIIHTPNAARDLEQATTTLVLSKCLYEQLDVKFNCMAARKVTQEQLREYVQALVPDNEETENTARTEKIRNSVLQLHDSGLGAHLARGTLWGAFNSVAEYTDHMMLGEDSATRLDSIWFGRGEQLKLKAFHLAQRMMM
;
A
#
# COMPACT_ATOMS: atom_id res chain seq x y z
N MET A 1 -5.41 -36.54 20.01
CA MET A 1 -4.17 -36.72 19.23
C MET A 1 -4.50 -36.40 17.78
N ILE A 2 -4.24 -35.17 17.35
CA ILE A 2 -4.39 -34.75 15.95
C ILE A 2 -2.98 -34.34 15.52
N THR A 3 -2.51 -35.02 14.49
CA THR A 3 -1.14 -35.07 14.00
C THR A 3 -0.71 -33.75 13.38
N ASN A 4 0.46 -33.27 13.81
CA ASN A 4 1.24 -32.21 13.17
C ASN A 4 1.57 -32.61 11.73
N ALA A 5 0.98 -31.92 10.75
CA ALA A 5 1.52 -31.88 9.40
C ALA A 5 2.55 -30.74 9.34
N ASN A 6 3.82 -31.12 9.30
CA ASN A 6 4.92 -30.24 8.91
C ASN A 6 4.59 -29.63 7.54
N MET A 7 4.27 -28.33 7.51
CA MET A 7 4.27 -27.57 6.27
C MET A 7 5.73 -27.35 5.87
N SER A 8 6.11 -28.03 4.79
CA SER A 8 7.43 -27.96 4.18
C SER A 8 7.80 -26.53 3.80
N GLU A 9 9.07 -26.20 3.98
CA GLU A 9 9.75 -25.07 3.33
C GLU A 9 9.46 -25.11 1.81
N HIS A 10 8.52 -24.29 1.37
CA HIS A 10 8.32 -24.04 -0.06
C HIS A 10 9.47 -23.17 -0.55
N THR A 11 10.49 -23.81 -1.12
CA THR A 11 11.31 -23.19 -2.17
C THR A 11 10.35 -22.85 -3.32
N LYS A 12 9.88 -21.60 -3.36
CA LYS A 12 9.03 -21.09 -4.45
C LYS A 12 9.80 -21.24 -5.78
N PRO A 13 9.14 -21.68 -6.86
CA PRO A 13 9.78 -21.83 -8.17
C PRO A 13 10.35 -20.50 -8.67
N PRO A 14 11.37 -20.51 -9.56
CA PRO A 14 11.84 -19.30 -10.21
C PRO A 14 10.67 -18.60 -10.91
N ASP A 15 10.72 -17.28 -10.90
CA ASP A 15 9.74 -16.37 -11.49
C ASP A 15 9.63 -16.63 -13.00
N LEU A 16 8.79 -17.61 -13.38
CA LEU A 16 8.68 -18.18 -14.73
C LEU A 16 8.27 -17.15 -15.80
N ASP A 17 7.86 -15.96 -15.38
CA ASP A 17 7.43 -14.86 -16.23
C ASP A 17 8.37 -13.64 -16.18
N SER A 18 9.61 -13.83 -15.72
CA SER A 18 10.66 -12.80 -15.72
C SER A 18 11.71 -13.01 -16.82
N ASP A 19 12.29 -11.91 -17.31
CA ASP A 19 13.32 -11.93 -18.36
C ASP A 19 14.76 -11.87 -17.77
N ALA A 20 14.86 -11.91 -16.44
CA ALA A 20 16.11 -11.88 -15.69
C ALA A 20 15.96 -12.57 -14.33
N ASN A 21 17.08 -13.05 -13.77
CA ASN A 21 17.15 -13.57 -12.41
C ASN A 21 17.74 -12.53 -11.46
N PHE A 22 17.11 -12.32 -10.30
CA PHE A 22 17.68 -11.51 -9.23
C PHE A 22 18.92 -12.19 -8.63
N LEU A 23 20.06 -11.49 -8.63
CA LEU A 23 21.33 -12.00 -8.10
C LEU A 23 21.58 -11.63 -6.64
N GLY A 24 20.94 -10.55 -6.17
CA GLY A 24 21.18 -10.00 -4.84
C GLY A 24 21.39 -8.49 -4.85
N TRP A 25 21.58 -7.96 -3.65
CA TRP A 25 21.89 -6.55 -3.44
C TRP A 25 23.40 -6.31 -3.42
N GLN A 26 23.83 -5.19 -3.98
CA GLN A 26 25.19 -4.68 -3.91
C GLN A 26 25.21 -3.31 -3.24
N ARG A 27 26.39 -2.90 -2.78
CA ARG A 27 26.64 -1.56 -2.25
C ARG A 27 27.66 -0.83 -3.09
N THR A 28 27.40 0.43 -3.40
CA THR A 28 28.41 1.32 -3.96
C THR A 28 29.47 1.66 -2.91
N LEU A 29 30.56 2.31 -3.32
CA LEU A 29 31.56 2.86 -2.39
C LEU A 29 30.97 3.92 -1.45
N SER A 30 29.92 4.63 -1.86
CA SER A 30 29.18 5.58 -1.01
C SER A 30 28.17 4.89 -0.08
N GLY A 31 28.07 3.56 -0.11
CA GLY A 31 27.20 2.75 0.75
C GLY A 31 25.78 2.55 0.19
N GLU A 32 25.51 3.06 -1.02
CA GLU A 32 24.20 3.00 -1.67
C GLU A 32 23.83 1.58 -2.05
N LEU A 33 22.67 1.09 -1.60
CA LEU A 33 22.13 -0.23 -1.94
C LEU A 33 21.43 -0.23 -3.32
N PHE A 34 21.78 -1.20 -4.16
CA PHE A 34 21.09 -1.45 -5.43
C PHE A 34 21.02 -2.93 -5.81
N PRO A 35 19.94 -3.37 -6.50
CA PRO A 35 19.79 -4.76 -6.92
C PRO A 35 20.53 -5.04 -8.23
N LEU A 36 21.08 -6.25 -8.34
CA LEU A 36 21.67 -6.78 -9.58
C LEU A 36 20.87 -7.96 -10.12
N PHE A 37 20.91 -8.09 -11.44
CA PHE A 37 20.18 -9.11 -12.16
C PHE A 37 21.03 -9.74 -13.25
N ASN A 38 20.70 -10.96 -13.63
CA ASN A 38 21.27 -11.62 -14.79
C ASN A 38 20.19 -11.84 -15.86
N ILE A 39 20.41 -11.40 -17.10
CA ILE A 39 19.44 -11.58 -18.19
C ILE A 39 19.35 -13.05 -18.58
N THR A 40 18.14 -13.60 -18.62
CA THR A 40 17.87 -15.03 -18.89
C THR A 40 17.27 -15.29 -20.28
N VAL A 41 16.98 -14.25 -21.06
CA VAL A 41 16.46 -14.38 -22.42
C VAL A 41 17.56 -14.86 -23.37
N ALA A 42 17.54 -16.14 -23.74
CA ALA A 42 18.59 -16.81 -24.51
C ALA A 42 18.96 -16.11 -25.84
N ASN A 43 17.99 -15.49 -26.50
CA ASN A 43 18.19 -14.81 -27.78
C ASN A 43 18.53 -13.31 -27.64
N HIS A 44 18.69 -12.80 -26.41
CA HIS A 44 19.00 -11.41 -26.17
C HIS A 44 20.53 -11.16 -26.28
N PRO A 45 21.01 -10.06 -26.90
CA PRO A 45 22.45 -9.79 -27.06
C PRO A 45 23.24 -9.72 -25.75
N LEU A 46 22.55 -9.41 -24.65
CA LEU A 46 23.10 -9.34 -23.30
C LEU A 46 22.75 -10.58 -22.45
N TYR A 47 22.44 -11.72 -23.07
CA TYR A 47 22.21 -12.97 -22.35
C TYR A 47 23.37 -13.27 -21.38
N HIS A 48 23.06 -13.67 -20.15
CA HIS A 48 24.01 -13.86 -19.06
C HIS A 48 24.83 -12.63 -18.62
N SER A 49 24.47 -11.43 -19.08
CA SER A 49 25.09 -10.20 -18.56
C SER A 49 24.46 -9.77 -17.24
N THR A 50 25.33 -9.41 -16.29
CA THR A 50 24.93 -8.77 -15.04
C THR A 50 24.59 -7.31 -15.28
N VAL A 51 23.37 -6.91 -14.90
CA VAL A 51 22.82 -5.57 -15.17
C VAL A 51 22.06 -5.02 -13.96
N SER A 52 21.86 -3.70 -13.95
CA SER A 52 20.98 -3.01 -12.98
C SER A 52 19.51 -3.14 -13.38
N GLU A 53 18.61 -2.86 -12.44
CA GLU A 53 17.16 -2.75 -12.73
C GLU A 53 16.88 -1.71 -13.82
N GLU A 54 17.53 -0.54 -13.75
CA GLU A 54 17.41 0.52 -14.74
C GLU A 54 17.77 0.03 -16.15
N THR A 55 18.80 -0.81 -16.25
CA THR A 55 19.21 -1.40 -17.53
C THR A 55 18.16 -2.38 -18.06
N LEU A 56 17.59 -3.25 -17.21
CA LEU A 56 16.49 -4.13 -17.61
C LEU A 56 15.31 -3.33 -18.15
N ARG A 57 14.94 -2.26 -17.44
CA ARG A 57 13.82 -1.38 -17.84
C ARG A 57 14.09 -0.67 -19.16
N ARG A 58 15.30 -0.13 -19.36
CA ARG A 58 15.71 0.50 -20.63
C ARG A 58 15.62 -0.47 -21.82
N LEU A 59 15.89 -1.75 -21.57
CA LEU A 59 15.79 -2.83 -22.54
C LEU A 59 14.37 -3.40 -22.70
N ARG A 60 13.39 -2.89 -21.94
CA ARG A 60 12.02 -3.40 -21.86
C ARG A 60 11.96 -4.89 -21.48
N LEU A 61 12.89 -5.32 -20.63
CA LEU A 61 12.92 -6.67 -20.05
C LEU A 61 12.17 -6.67 -18.71
N ARG A 62 11.39 -7.71 -18.48
CA ARG A 62 10.63 -7.89 -17.24
C ARG A 62 11.55 -8.11 -16.06
N VAL A 63 11.39 -7.28 -15.04
CA VAL A 63 12.15 -7.34 -13.79
C VAL A 63 11.52 -8.40 -12.89
N PRO A 64 12.28 -9.39 -12.39
CA PRO A 64 11.76 -10.40 -11.48
C PRO A 64 11.41 -9.80 -10.11
N ARG A 65 10.76 -10.59 -9.25
CA ARG A 65 10.62 -10.26 -7.83
C ARG A 65 11.99 -9.95 -7.20
N VAL A 66 12.12 -8.75 -6.62
CA VAL A 66 13.28 -8.35 -5.81
C VAL A 66 13.01 -8.71 -4.35
N LEU A 67 13.86 -9.56 -3.77
CA LEU A 67 13.79 -9.91 -2.35
C LEU A 67 14.28 -8.76 -1.48
N SER A 68 13.79 -8.67 -0.24
CA SER A 68 14.23 -7.66 0.71
C SER A 68 15.75 -7.75 0.96
N PRO A 69 16.48 -6.62 1.02
CA PRO A 69 17.87 -6.60 1.48
C PRO A 69 18.01 -6.80 2.99
N TYR A 70 16.90 -6.77 3.74
CA TYR A 70 16.90 -6.79 5.20
C TYR A 70 16.45 -8.15 5.74
N PRO A 71 17.30 -8.87 6.49
CA PRO A 71 16.93 -10.17 7.06
C PRO A 71 15.81 -10.08 8.11
N GLU A 72 15.63 -8.93 8.75
CA GLU A 72 14.63 -8.67 9.77
C GLU A 72 13.26 -8.21 9.24
N THR A 73 13.02 -8.30 7.92
CA THR A 73 11.74 -7.89 7.32
C THR A 73 10.56 -8.64 7.95
N LYS A 74 9.62 -7.89 8.54
CA LYS A 74 8.34 -8.44 9.02
C LYS A 74 7.41 -8.81 7.87
N PRO A 75 6.48 -9.76 8.06
CA PRO A 75 5.36 -9.93 7.15
C PRO A 75 4.55 -8.64 7.01
N SER A 76 3.98 -8.40 5.83
CA SER A 76 3.12 -7.23 5.63
C SER A 76 1.83 -7.33 6.45
N PRO A 77 1.22 -6.19 6.84
CA PRO A 77 -0.07 -6.19 7.54
C PRO A 77 -1.20 -6.92 6.79
N TRP A 78 -1.08 -7.07 5.47
CA TRP A 78 -2.05 -7.73 4.58
C TRP A 78 -1.68 -9.16 4.16
N HIS A 79 -0.59 -9.74 4.69
CA HIS A 79 -0.06 -11.05 4.23
C HIS A 79 -1.08 -12.19 4.23
N ASN A 80 -2.09 -12.16 5.11
CA ASN A 80 -3.16 -13.16 5.22
C ASN A 80 -4.56 -12.62 4.84
N LEU A 81 -4.61 -11.44 4.21
CA LEU A 81 -5.87 -10.74 3.87
C LEU A 81 -6.07 -10.60 2.36
N GLY A 82 -5.12 -11.09 1.58
CA GLY A 82 -5.16 -11.12 0.13
C GLY A 82 -4.28 -12.26 -0.38
N ILE A 83 -4.21 -12.35 -1.70
CA ILE A 83 -3.36 -13.32 -2.39
C ILE A 83 -2.27 -12.59 -3.17
N GLU A 84 -1.05 -13.13 -3.15
CA GLU A 84 0.00 -12.69 -4.07
C GLU A 84 -0.43 -13.08 -5.50
N LEU A 85 -0.44 -12.11 -6.41
CA LEU A 85 -0.82 -12.30 -7.80
C LEU A 85 0.40 -12.71 -8.61
N ASN A 86 0.24 -13.71 -9.49
CA ASN A 86 1.32 -14.20 -10.34
C ASN A 86 1.40 -13.38 -11.64
N TYR A 87 1.78 -12.11 -11.51
CA TYR A 87 2.04 -11.19 -12.63
C TYR A 87 0.93 -11.11 -13.70
N PRO A 88 -0.34 -10.89 -13.33
CA PRO A 88 -1.41 -10.71 -14.30
C PRO A 88 -1.15 -9.47 -15.17
N LYS A 89 -1.47 -9.60 -16.45
CA LYS A 89 -1.27 -8.56 -17.47
C LYS A 89 -2.45 -7.60 -17.57
N THR A 90 -3.60 -7.98 -17.02
CA THR A 90 -4.84 -7.20 -17.04
C THR A 90 -5.55 -7.23 -15.70
N ALA A 91 -6.39 -6.23 -15.46
CA ALA A 91 -7.29 -6.16 -14.32
C ALA A 91 -8.19 -7.38 -14.27
N ARG A 92 -8.66 -7.87 -15.43
CA ARG A 92 -9.46 -9.09 -15.52
C ARG A 92 -8.72 -10.28 -14.92
N GLU A 93 -7.50 -10.55 -15.37
CA GLU A 93 -6.68 -11.65 -14.85
C GLU A 93 -6.42 -11.49 -13.34
N ALA A 94 -6.10 -10.27 -12.88
CA ALA A 94 -5.87 -9.99 -11.47
C ALA A 94 -7.12 -10.28 -10.61
N ILE A 95 -8.29 -9.84 -11.09
CA ILE A 95 -9.58 -10.01 -10.43
C ILE A 95 -10.00 -11.48 -10.41
N GLU A 96 -9.84 -12.20 -11.52
CA GLU A 96 -10.15 -13.65 -11.62
C GLU A 96 -9.23 -14.46 -10.70
N MET A 97 -7.91 -14.20 -10.71
CA MET A 97 -6.95 -14.87 -9.81
C MET A 97 -7.33 -14.72 -8.34
N ALA A 98 -7.83 -13.53 -7.96
CA ALA A 98 -8.22 -13.21 -6.59
C ALA A 98 -9.63 -13.68 -6.20
N GLY A 99 -10.39 -14.29 -7.12
CA GLY A 99 -11.78 -14.68 -6.88
C GLY A 99 -12.71 -13.48 -6.65
N LEU A 100 -12.40 -12.35 -7.29
CA LEU A 100 -13.12 -11.08 -7.17
C LEU A 100 -14.03 -10.78 -8.38
N ASP A 101 -14.21 -11.74 -9.28
CA ASP A 101 -14.94 -11.63 -10.55
C ASP A 101 -16.46 -11.78 -10.41
N TYR A 102 -16.97 -11.82 -9.18
CA TYR A 102 -18.41 -11.85 -8.91
C TYR A 102 -19.13 -10.59 -9.41
N ILE A 103 -20.36 -10.77 -9.88
CA ILE A 103 -21.20 -9.68 -10.37
C ILE A 103 -22.04 -9.11 -9.22
N VAL A 104 -22.05 -7.78 -9.11
CA VAL A 104 -22.85 -7.06 -8.11
C VAL A 104 -24.03 -6.37 -8.77
N VAL A 105 -25.23 -6.62 -8.26
CA VAL A 105 -26.49 -6.02 -8.71
C VAL A 105 -27.15 -5.20 -7.61
N LYS A 106 -27.85 -4.13 -7.99
CA LYS A 106 -28.66 -3.30 -7.07
C LYS A 106 -30.11 -3.79 -7.09
N LYS A 107 -30.63 -4.26 -5.96
CA LYS A 107 -32.01 -4.74 -5.79
C LYS A 107 -32.80 -3.79 -4.87
N PRO A 108 -34.09 -3.48 -5.17
CA PRO A 108 -34.93 -2.71 -4.26
C PRO A 108 -35.19 -3.50 -2.98
N ARG A 109 -35.30 -2.81 -1.85
CA ARG A 109 -35.70 -3.43 -0.58
C ARG A 109 -37.20 -3.29 -0.39
N GLU A 110 -37.86 -4.34 0.09
CA GLU A 110 -39.21 -4.22 0.65
C GLU A 110 -39.11 -3.47 1.99
N LEU A 111 -39.30 -2.14 1.97
CA LEU A 111 -39.30 -1.32 3.16
C LEU A 111 -40.63 -1.46 3.91
N LYS A 112 -40.57 -1.87 5.19
CA LYS A 112 -41.64 -1.55 6.14
C LYS A 112 -41.57 -0.05 6.41
N THR A 113 -42.56 0.68 5.89
CA THR A 113 -42.83 2.13 6.02
C THR A 113 -42.03 2.90 7.08
N GLY A 114 -41.34 3.98 6.65
CA GLY A 114 -41.13 5.15 7.52
C GLY A 114 -39.84 5.96 7.36
N LEU A 115 -38.71 5.38 6.93
CA LEU A 115 -37.43 6.11 6.91
C LEU A 115 -36.59 5.73 5.67
N ASN A 116 -36.54 6.63 4.69
CA ASN A 116 -35.87 6.47 3.40
C ASN A 116 -34.46 7.08 3.44
N GLN A 117 -33.43 6.30 3.77
CA GLN A 117 -32.04 6.70 3.49
C GLN A 117 -31.27 5.65 2.67
N ASN A 118 -31.58 4.35 2.80
CA ASN A 118 -30.96 3.28 2.00
C ASN A 118 -32.02 2.30 1.45
N ALA A 119 -32.71 2.71 0.38
CA ALA A 119 -33.83 1.98 -0.22
C ALA A 119 -33.42 0.76 -1.06
N TYR A 120 -32.12 0.60 -1.35
CA TYR A 120 -31.59 -0.47 -2.18
C TYR A 120 -30.54 -1.28 -1.43
N ALA A 121 -30.39 -2.54 -1.81
CA ALA A 121 -29.31 -3.41 -1.38
C ALA A 121 -28.42 -3.76 -2.59
N THR A 122 -27.12 -3.77 -2.40
CA THR A 122 -26.18 -4.37 -3.35
C THR A 122 -25.99 -5.84 -3.00
N VAL A 123 -26.04 -6.71 -4.01
CA VAL A 123 -26.10 -8.15 -3.83
C VAL A 123 -25.18 -8.81 -4.85
N ARG A 124 -24.41 -9.80 -4.42
CA ARG A 124 -23.64 -10.66 -5.33
C ARG A 124 -24.58 -11.64 -6.03
N THR A 125 -24.41 -11.85 -7.33
CA THR A 125 -25.28 -12.78 -8.07
C THR A 125 -24.90 -14.25 -7.91
N ASP A 126 -23.68 -14.53 -7.46
CA ASP A 126 -23.17 -15.91 -7.31
C ASP A 126 -23.59 -16.54 -5.97
N THR A 127 -23.69 -15.75 -4.91
CA THR A 127 -24.01 -16.23 -3.56
C THR A 127 -25.29 -15.64 -2.97
N ASP A 128 -25.92 -14.67 -3.65
CA ASP A 128 -27.01 -13.83 -3.12
C ASP A 128 -26.66 -13.09 -1.81
N GLU A 129 -25.38 -12.99 -1.47
CA GLU A 129 -24.92 -12.25 -0.29
C GLU A 129 -25.15 -10.75 -0.48
N VAL A 130 -25.76 -10.14 0.54
CA VAL A 130 -25.95 -8.69 0.63
C VAL A 130 -24.62 -8.06 1.04
N LEU A 131 -24.11 -7.16 0.21
CA LEU A 131 -22.85 -6.44 0.42
C LEU A 131 -23.05 -5.14 1.20
N GLY A 132 -24.18 -4.45 0.97
CA GLY A 132 -24.50 -3.26 1.73
C GLY A 132 -25.80 -2.61 1.31
N PHE A 133 -26.09 -1.46 1.92
CA PHE A 133 -27.32 -0.72 1.70
C PHE A 133 -27.01 0.67 1.17
N VAL A 134 -27.61 1.00 0.04
CA VAL A 134 -27.27 2.19 -0.74
C VAL A 134 -28.50 2.99 -1.10
N ASN A 135 -28.26 4.24 -1.49
CA ASN A 135 -29.30 5.13 -1.99
C ASN A 135 -29.64 4.84 -3.46
N GLU A 136 -30.61 5.60 -4.00
CA GLU A 136 -31.08 5.43 -5.37
C GLU A 136 -30.02 5.78 -6.42
N SER A 137 -29.20 6.80 -6.18
CA SER A 137 -28.19 7.28 -7.15
C SER A 137 -26.98 6.36 -7.27
N TYR A 138 -26.72 5.51 -6.27
CA TYR A 138 -25.61 4.56 -6.29
C TYR A 138 -25.74 3.58 -7.46
N THR A 139 -24.69 3.49 -8.28
CA THR A 139 -24.60 2.55 -9.39
C THR A 139 -23.36 1.65 -9.19
N PRO A 140 -23.53 0.34 -8.93
CA PRO A 140 -22.41 -0.57 -8.74
C PRO A 140 -21.45 -0.52 -9.94
N ILE A 141 -20.15 -0.36 -9.67
CA ILE A 141 -19.09 -0.48 -10.67
C ILE A 141 -18.46 -1.84 -10.46
N GLN A 142 -18.53 -2.71 -11.47
CA GLN A 142 -17.97 -4.07 -11.38
C GLN A 142 -16.44 -4.00 -11.17
N ASN A 143 -15.89 -4.94 -10.41
CA ASN A 143 -14.48 -4.92 -10.01
C ASN A 143 -13.53 -4.86 -11.22
N ILE A 144 -13.83 -5.60 -12.29
CA ILE A 144 -13.05 -5.55 -13.55
C ILE A 144 -13.07 -4.13 -14.13
N ASN A 145 -14.26 -3.54 -14.27
CA ASN A 145 -14.43 -2.21 -14.84
C ASN A 145 -13.77 -1.12 -13.98
N ALA A 146 -13.78 -1.30 -12.66
CA ALA A 146 -13.20 -0.35 -11.71
C ALA A 146 -11.69 -0.16 -11.93
N PHE A 147 -10.98 -1.13 -12.50
CA PHE A 147 -9.51 -1.07 -12.64
C PHE A 147 -8.98 -1.31 -14.05
N THR A 148 -9.84 -1.53 -15.04
CA THR A 148 -9.42 -1.75 -16.45
C THR A 148 -8.59 -0.57 -16.99
N PHE A 149 -8.85 0.66 -16.54
CA PHE A 149 -8.06 1.83 -16.95
C PHE A 149 -6.57 1.73 -16.56
N PHE A 150 -6.25 0.90 -15.57
CA PHE A 150 -4.89 0.67 -15.09
C PHE A 150 -4.09 -0.31 -15.98
N ASP A 151 -4.77 -1.09 -16.83
CA ASP A 151 -4.13 -2.05 -17.76
C ASP A 151 -3.11 -1.38 -18.67
N THR A 152 -3.34 -0.11 -19.03
CA THR A 152 -2.39 0.68 -19.84
C THR A 152 -1.02 0.77 -19.18
N LEU A 153 -0.96 1.05 -17.87
CA LEU A 153 0.31 1.12 -17.14
C LEU A 153 1.00 -0.25 -17.05
N VAL A 154 0.21 -1.32 -16.88
CA VAL A 154 0.74 -2.69 -16.80
C VAL A 154 1.31 -3.12 -18.14
N ALA A 155 0.61 -2.84 -19.23
CA ALA A 155 1.07 -3.12 -20.59
C ALA A 155 2.36 -2.37 -20.95
N GLU A 156 2.55 -1.17 -20.40
CA GLU A 156 3.77 -0.36 -20.58
C GLU A 156 4.92 -0.75 -19.63
N ASN A 157 4.73 -1.75 -18.75
CA ASN A 157 5.65 -2.16 -17.68
C ASN A 157 5.93 -1.04 -16.65
N GLU A 158 5.00 -0.09 -16.53
CA GLU A 158 5.02 1.01 -15.56
C GLU A 158 4.23 0.68 -14.28
N ALA A 159 3.60 -0.50 -14.21
CA ALA A 159 3.06 -1.06 -12.99
C ALA A 159 2.91 -2.59 -13.07
N VAL A 160 2.77 -3.25 -11.92
CA VAL A 160 2.46 -4.69 -11.81
C VAL A 160 1.43 -4.88 -10.70
N TYR A 161 0.34 -5.58 -10.97
CA TYR A 161 -0.56 -6.02 -9.89
C TYR A 161 0.14 -7.08 -9.03
N GLU A 162 0.35 -6.80 -7.74
CA GLU A 162 1.16 -7.66 -6.88
C GLU A 162 0.32 -8.44 -5.87
N THR A 163 -0.72 -7.82 -5.30
CA THR A 163 -1.56 -8.48 -4.29
C THR A 163 -2.97 -7.94 -4.38
N ALA A 164 -3.98 -8.81 -4.29
CA ALA A 164 -5.38 -8.40 -4.23
C ALA A 164 -6.11 -9.12 -3.10
N GLY A 165 -7.13 -8.46 -2.55
CA GLY A 165 -7.93 -9.00 -1.46
C GLY A 165 -9.24 -8.24 -1.27
N PHE A 166 -9.97 -8.62 -0.23
CA PHE A 166 -11.25 -8.00 0.12
C PHE A 166 -11.50 -8.00 1.62
N PHE A 167 -12.43 -7.14 2.05
CA PHE A 167 -12.99 -7.13 3.40
C PHE A 167 -14.41 -7.71 3.40
N GLY A 168 -14.79 -8.28 4.54
CA GLY A 168 -16.11 -8.84 4.76
C GLY A 168 -16.44 -9.98 3.79
N LYS A 169 -17.52 -9.80 3.03
CA LYS A 169 -18.08 -10.75 2.05
C LYS A 169 -17.77 -10.35 0.60
N GLY A 170 -16.92 -9.35 0.39
CA GLY A 170 -16.62 -8.77 -0.92
C GLY A 170 -17.27 -7.42 -1.16
N GLU A 171 -17.76 -6.76 -0.10
CA GLU A 171 -18.29 -5.41 -0.19
C GLU A 171 -17.21 -4.36 -0.41
N PHE A 172 -15.97 -4.63 0.02
CA PHE A 172 -14.84 -3.73 -0.19
C PHE A 172 -13.65 -4.54 -0.68
N ILE A 173 -13.10 -4.18 -1.82
CA ILE A 173 -11.99 -4.90 -2.45
C ILE A 173 -10.82 -3.96 -2.69
N TRP A 174 -9.62 -4.51 -2.74
CA TRP A 174 -8.39 -3.76 -2.91
C TRP A 174 -7.36 -4.52 -3.74
N ILE A 175 -6.53 -3.76 -4.46
CA ILE A 175 -5.38 -4.27 -5.20
C ILE A 175 -4.18 -3.35 -4.93
N LEU A 176 -3.06 -3.95 -4.52
CA LEU A 176 -1.76 -3.30 -4.49
C LEU A 176 -1.07 -3.51 -5.84
N ALA A 177 -0.84 -2.41 -6.54
CA ALA A 177 -0.06 -2.37 -7.77
C ALA A 177 1.31 -1.75 -7.49
N LYS A 178 2.38 -2.49 -7.75
CA LYS A 178 3.76 -2.03 -7.59
C LYS A 178 4.18 -1.20 -8.79
N LEU A 179 4.74 -0.03 -8.51
CA LEU A 179 5.36 0.84 -9.52
C LEU A 179 6.85 0.53 -9.67
N PRO A 180 7.47 0.90 -10.80
CA PRO A 180 8.87 0.64 -11.07
C PRO A 180 9.83 1.37 -10.12
N GLY A 181 10.93 0.68 -9.80
CA GLY A 181 11.99 1.17 -8.92
C GLY A 181 11.53 1.37 -7.47
N TYR A 182 12.35 2.09 -6.73
CA TYR A 182 12.15 2.38 -5.31
C TYR A 182 12.69 3.77 -4.98
N ILE A 183 12.38 4.27 -3.78
CA ILE A 183 13.06 5.41 -3.18
C ILE A 183 14.16 4.84 -2.29
N ASN A 184 15.40 5.33 -2.46
CA ASN A 184 16.52 4.99 -1.61
C ASN A 184 16.76 6.11 -0.60
N VAL A 185 16.21 5.97 0.59
CA VAL A 185 16.32 6.99 1.64
C VAL A 185 17.69 6.85 2.29
N HIS A 186 18.49 7.91 2.20
CA HIS A 186 19.84 8.00 2.76
C HIS A 186 20.78 6.85 2.34
N GLY A 187 20.56 6.31 1.14
CA GLY A 187 21.40 5.28 0.52
C GLY A 187 21.23 3.86 1.06
N ASN A 188 20.47 3.63 2.12
CA ASN A 188 20.39 2.32 2.76
C ASN A 188 19.00 1.91 3.27
N ASP A 189 17.97 2.74 3.09
CA ASP A 189 16.60 2.48 3.54
C ASP A 189 15.62 2.51 2.36
N ILE A 190 15.19 1.33 1.92
CA ILE A 190 14.40 1.14 0.70
C ILE A 190 12.91 1.32 0.97
N VAL A 191 12.28 2.20 0.20
CA VAL A 191 10.83 2.38 0.16
C VAL A 191 10.31 2.04 -1.24
N ASN A 192 9.51 0.98 -1.33
CA ASN A 192 8.86 0.60 -2.57
C ASN A 192 7.69 1.54 -2.89
N LYS A 193 7.45 1.72 -4.19
CA LYS A 193 6.38 2.55 -4.71
C LYS A 193 5.17 1.67 -5.05
N TYR A 194 4.00 1.99 -4.51
CA TYR A 194 2.76 1.27 -4.81
C TYR A 194 1.60 2.22 -5.00
N LEU A 195 0.65 1.80 -5.83
CA LEU A 195 -0.69 2.34 -5.87
C LEU A 195 -1.62 1.34 -5.18
N LEU A 196 -2.47 1.84 -4.29
CA LEU A 196 -3.56 1.09 -3.70
C LEU A 196 -4.84 1.45 -4.45
N LEU A 197 -5.38 0.48 -5.17
CA LEU A 197 -6.63 0.58 -5.90
C LEU A 197 -7.73 -0.05 -5.05
N THR A 198 -8.85 0.63 -4.86
CA THR A 198 -9.98 0.10 -4.09
C THR A 198 -11.31 0.32 -4.78
N ASN A 199 -12.26 -0.57 -4.50
CA ASN A 199 -13.65 -0.46 -4.93
C ASN A 199 -14.58 -0.88 -3.78
N SER A 200 -15.72 -0.19 -3.63
CA SER A 200 -16.71 -0.46 -2.58
C SER A 200 -18.09 -0.65 -3.19
N HIS A 201 -18.78 -1.68 -2.72
CA HIS A 201 -20.14 -2.07 -3.11
C HIS A 201 -21.17 -1.76 -2.04
N ASP A 202 -20.77 -1.38 -0.82
CA ASP A 202 -21.67 -1.01 0.28
C ASP A 202 -22.01 0.48 0.33
N GLY A 203 -21.40 1.28 -0.55
CA GLY A 203 -21.58 2.74 -0.58
C GLY A 203 -20.75 3.49 0.46
N SER A 204 -19.87 2.81 1.22
CA SER A 204 -18.97 3.44 2.19
C SER A 204 -17.86 4.25 1.54
N SER A 205 -17.49 3.92 0.29
CA SER A 205 -16.39 4.55 -0.44
C SER A 205 -16.65 4.65 -1.94
N GLN A 206 -15.77 5.37 -2.63
CA GLN A 206 -15.69 5.44 -4.08
C GLN A 206 -14.69 4.42 -4.63
N VAL A 207 -14.67 4.23 -5.95
CA VAL A 207 -13.46 3.70 -6.60
C VAL A 207 -12.34 4.69 -6.33
N ARG A 208 -11.21 4.21 -5.79
CA ARG A 208 -10.10 5.07 -5.39
C ARG A 208 -8.76 4.51 -5.84
N VAL A 209 -7.85 5.40 -6.22
CA VAL A 209 -6.42 5.08 -6.34
C VAL A 209 -5.64 6.02 -5.45
N LYS A 210 -4.77 5.47 -4.59
CA LYS A 210 -3.92 6.23 -3.66
C LYS A 210 -2.47 5.82 -3.78
N LEU A 211 -1.55 6.78 -3.63
CA LEU A 211 -0.14 6.47 -3.42
C LEU A 211 0.06 5.81 -2.06
N THR A 212 0.77 4.69 -2.04
CA THR A 212 0.96 3.85 -0.86
C THR A 212 2.44 3.44 -0.77
N PRO A 213 3.37 4.36 -0.44
CA PRO A 213 4.77 3.99 -0.28
C PRO A 213 4.92 2.96 0.85
N ILE A 214 5.69 1.90 0.63
CA ILE A 214 5.88 0.82 1.62
C ILE A 214 7.36 0.69 1.95
N ARG A 215 7.73 0.93 3.21
CA ARG A 215 9.11 0.78 3.69
C ARG A 215 9.46 -0.69 3.87
N VAL A 216 10.48 -1.18 3.17
CA VAL A 216 10.73 -2.62 2.98
C VAL A 216 11.16 -3.34 4.26
N VAL A 217 11.97 -2.70 5.12
CA VAL A 217 12.47 -3.35 6.36
C VAL A 217 11.36 -3.67 7.36
N CYS A 218 10.24 -2.95 7.34
CA CYS A 218 9.16 -3.09 8.32
C CYS A 218 7.77 -3.32 7.70
N ASN A 219 7.65 -3.24 6.37
CA ASN A 219 6.37 -3.22 5.65
C ASN A 219 5.38 -2.15 6.17
N ASN A 220 5.90 -1.00 6.62
CA ASN A 220 5.06 0.12 7.01
C ASN A 220 4.51 0.80 5.77
N THR A 221 3.20 1.00 5.74
CA THR A 221 2.51 1.85 4.77
C THR A 221 2.67 3.30 5.17
N LEU A 222 3.49 4.05 4.45
CA LEU A 222 3.89 5.41 4.77
C LEU A 222 2.93 6.45 4.21
N THR A 223 1.64 6.37 4.57
CA THR A 223 0.59 7.29 4.09
C THR A 223 1.13 8.71 3.91
N SER A 224 1.04 9.23 2.68
CA SER A 224 1.65 10.50 2.31
C SER A 224 0.63 11.63 2.34
N ALA A 225 1.00 12.76 2.95
CA ALA A 225 0.16 13.94 2.95
C ALA A 225 0.19 14.74 1.65
N LEU A 226 0.73 14.16 0.57
CA LEU A 226 0.40 14.58 -0.80
C LEU A 226 -1.09 14.33 -1.14
N GLN A 227 -1.86 13.71 -0.23
CA GLN A 227 -3.32 13.57 -0.32
C GLN A 227 -4.00 14.85 -0.80
N GLY A 228 -4.68 14.71 -1.94
CA GLY A 228 -5.28 15.81 -2.71
C GLY A 228 -4.63 15.97 -4.09
N ALA A 229 -3.30 15.81 -4.19
CA ALA A 229 -2.58 15.76 -5.45
C ALA A 229 -2.28 14.28 -5.79
N GLY A 230 -3.07 13.69 -6.68
CA GLY A 230 -2.85 12.33 -7.19
C GLY A 230 -3.82 11.25 -6.70
N ASP A 231 -4.67 11.55 -5.72
CA ASP A 231 -5.76 10.64 -5.33
C ASP A 231 -6.87 10.72 -6.38
N ILE A 232 -7.12 9.61 -7.06
CA ILE A 232 -8.26 9.48 -7.97
C ILE A 232 -9.43 8.98 -7.14
N GLN A 233 -10.58 9.65 -7.25
CA GLN A 233 -11.82 9.25 -6.60
C GLN A 233 -12.96 9.31 -7.61
N ILE A 234 -13.61 8.17 -7.86
CA ILE A 234 -14.66 8.05 -8.86
C ILE A 234 -15.92 7.55 -8.18
N ILE A 235 -16.91 8.44 -8.11
CA ILE A 235 -18.17 8.18 -7.42
C ILE A 235 -18.99 7.18 -8.25
N HIS A 236 -19.65 6.27 -7.54
CA HIS A 236 -20.57 5.26 -8.08
C HIS A 236 -21.85 5.87 -8.69
N THR A 237 -21.69 6.55 -9.82
CA THR A 237 -22.79 7.16 -10.59
C THR A 237 -22.85 6.57 -12.00
N PRO A 238 -23.94 6.78 -12.75
CA PRO A 238 -24.02 6.34 -14.15
C PRO A 238 -22.91 6.90 -15.06
N ASN A 239 -22.28 8.02 -14.68
CA ASN A 239 -21.21 8.66 -15.47
C ASN A 239 -19.80 8.13 -15.15
N ALA A 240 -19.66 7.22 -14.19
CA ALA A 240 -18.36 6.77 -13.68
C ALA A 240 -17.43 6.20 -14.78
N ALA A 241 -17.97 5.60 -15.84
CA ALA A 241 -17.16 5.09 -16.96
C ALA A 241 -16.32 6.19 -17.64
N ARG A 242 -16.90 7.37 -17.84
CA ARG A 242 -16.19 8.53 -18.42
C ARG A 242 -15.13 9.06 -17.45
N ASP A 243 -15.43 9.05 -16.16
CA ASP A 243 -14.51 9.52 -15.12
C ASP A 243 -13.30 8.55 -14.98
N LEU A 244 -13.52 7.25 -15.18
CA LEU A 244 -12.46 6.23 -15.26
C LEU A 244 -11.54 6.43 -16.47
N GLU A 245 -12.08 6.78 -17.63
CA GLU A 245 -11.25 7.06 -18.82
C GLU A 245 -10.30 8.25 -18.58
N GLN A 246 -10.79 9.29 -17.90
CA GLN A 246 -10.01 10.49 -17.58
C GLN A 246 -8.95 10.25 -16.49
N ALA A 247 -9.15 9.24 -15.62
CA ALA A 247 -8.24 8.91 -14.54
C ALA A 247 -6.85 8.44 -15.02
N THR A 248 -6.75 7.92 -16.25
CA THR A 248 -5.49 7.49 -16.88
C THR A 248 -4.44 8.62 -16.91
N THR A 249 -4.87 9.85 -17.20
CA THR A 249 -3.98 11.03 -17.24
C THR A 249 -3.44 11.38 -15.85
N THR A 250 -4.23 11.15 -14.79
CA THR A 250 -3.85 11.44 -13.40
C THR A 250 -2.84 10.43 -12.88
N LEU A 251 -2.84 9.19 -13.39
CA LEU A 251 -1.85 8.19 -13.01
C LEU A 251 -0.42 8.55 -13.41
N VAL A 252 -0.23 9.28 -14.53
CA VAL A 252 1.10 9.78 -14.93
C VAL A 252 1.69 10.73 -13.88
N LEU A 253 0.84 11.45 -13.14
CA LEU A 253 1.28 12.33 -12.05
C LEU A 253 1.84 11.55 -10.85
N SER A 254 1.52 10.26 -10.71
CA SER A 254 2.04 9.44 -9.62
C SER A 254 3.57 9.40 -9.60
N LYS A 255 4.22 9.41 -10.78
CA LYS A 255 5.68 9.44 -10.89
C LYS A 255 6.27 10.73 -10.30
N CYS A 256 5.73 11.88 -10.69
CA CYS A 256 6.16 13.18 -10.16
C CYS A 256 5.93 13.28 -8.65
N LEU A 257 4.82 12.72 -8.15
CA LEU A 257 4.54 12.69 -6.72
C LEU A 257 5.53 11.80 -5.95
N TYR A 258 5.95 10.68 -6.54
CA TYR A 258 7.01 9.85 -5.97
C TYR A 258 8.39 10.51 -5.98
N GLU A 259 8.71 11.30 -7.02
CA GLU A 259 9.94 12.13 -7.03
C GLU A 259 9.90 13.19 -5.92
N GLN A 260 8.74 13.80 -5.67
CA GLN A 260 8.59 14.72 -4.52
C GLN A 260 8.71 14.00 -3.18
N LEU A 261 8.18 12.77 -3.06
CA LEU A 261 8.33 11.96 -1.86
C LEU A 261 9.79 11.58 -1.61
N ASP A 262 10.53 11.23 -2.67
CA ASP A 262 11.96 10.96 -2.61
C ASP A 262 12.71 12.12 -1.93
N VAL A 263 12.55 13.33 -2.47
CA VAL A 263 13.16 14.55 -1.91
C VAL A 263 12.76 14.73 -0.44
N LYS A 264 11.47 14.63 -0.12
CA LYS A 264 10.98 14.83 1.25
C LYS A 264 11.53 13.78 2.22
N PHE A 265 11.53 12.50 1.85
CA PHE A 265 12.04 11.43 2.71
C PHE A 265 13.55 11.57 2.93
N ASN A 266 14.31 11.91 1.89
CA ASN A 266 15.74 12.17 2.00
C ASN A 266 16.05 13.41 2.85
N CYS A 267 15.26 14.48 2.75
CA CYS A 267 15.37 15.65 3.64
C CYS A 267 15.08 15.28 5.11
N MET A 268 14.04 14.48 5.38
CA MET A 268 13.73 13.98 6.73
C MET A 268 14.87 13.13 7.29
N ALA A 269 15.52 12.30 6.46
CA ALA A 269 16.62 11.45 6.90
C ALA A 269 17.91 12.26 7.17
N ALA A 270 18.15 13.34 6.42
CA ALA A 270 19.27 14.25 6.65
C ALA A 270 19.10 15.09 7.93
N ARG A 271 17.86 15.37 8.35
CA ARG A 271 17.56 16.18 9.54
C ARG A 271 17.72 15.37 10.83
N LYS A 272 18.78 15.66 11.59
CA LYS A 272 18.95 15.13 12.95
C LYS A 272 17.92 15.74 13.90
N VAL A 273 17.43 14.93 14.84
CA VAL A 273 16.53 15.37 15.91
C VAL A 273 17.14 15.05 17.28
N THR A 274 17.05 16.00 18.20
CA THR A 274 17.41 15.77 19.60
C THR A 274 16.30 14.99 20.31
N GLN A 275 16.61 14.42 21.48
CA GLN A 275 15.59 13.72 22.27
C GLN A 275 14.47 14.65 22.76
N GLU A 276 14.78 15.94 22.98
CA GLU A 276 13.79 16.95 23.35
C GLU A 276 12.85 17.24 22.16
N GLN A 277 13.40 17.47 20.97
CA GLN A 277 12.62 17.67 19.75
C GLN A 277 11.75 16.46 19.40
N LEU A 278 12.25 15.24 19.62
CA LEU A 278 11.48 14.02 19.41
C LEU A 278 10.29 13.94 20.39
N ARG A 279 10.49 14.29 21.67
CA ARG A 279 9.39 14.34 22.65
C ARG A 279 8.36 15.40 22.28
N GLU A 280 8.79 16.59 21.85
CA GLU A 280 7.89 17.64 21.36
C GLU A 280 7.09 17.20 20.13
N TYR A 281 7.74 16.53 19.17
CA TYR A 281 7.09 15.96 17.99
C TYR A 281 6.00 14.96 18.38
N VAL A 282 6.32 14.03 19.29
CA VAL A 282 5.39 13.00 19.78
C VAL A 282 4.25 13.61 20.61
N GLN A 283 4.52 14.66 21.40
CA GLN A 283 3.51 15.42 22.14
C GLN A 283 2.56 16.16 21.18
N ALA A 284 3.08 16.81 20.15
CA ALA A 284 2.26 17.49 19.15
C ALA A 284 1.40 16.49 18.35
N LEU A 285 1.93 15.28 18.12
CA LEU A 285 1.22 14.20 17.47
C LEU A 285 0.05 13.67 18.33
N VAL A 286 0.29 13.43 19.61
CA VAL A 286 -0.69 12.91 20.57
C VAL A 286 -0.77 13.87 21.78
N PRO A 287 -1.55 14.95 21.66
CA PRO A 287 -1.64 15.97 22.71
C PRO A 287 -2.37 15.42 23.92
N ASP A 288 -2.12 16.05 25.07
CA ASP A 288 -2.91 15.79 26.27
C ASP A 288 -4.36 16.21 26.02
N ASN A 289 -5.30 15.39 26.49
CA ASN A 289 -6.72 15.70 26.37
C ASN A 289 -7.23 16.13 27.74
N GLU A 290 -7.39 17.44 27.94
CA GLU A 290 -7.82 18.02 29.22
C GLU A 290 -9.24 17.58 29.63
N GLU A 291 -10.05 17.10 28.68
CA GLU A 291 -11.45 16.72 28.90
C GLU A 291 -11.69 15.22 29.19
N THR A 292 -10.68 14.34 29.08
CA THR A 292 -10.87 12.88 29.30
C THR A 292 -9.83 12.30 30.26
N GLU A 293 -10.26 11.45 31.20
CA GLU A 293 -9.43 10.69 32.17
C GLU A 293 -8.41 9.71 31.52
N ASN A 294 -8.21 9.73 30.20
CA ASN A 294 -7.45 8.73 29.47
C ASN A 294 -5.95 9.08 29.29
N THR A 295 -5.37 9.78 30.25
CA THR A 295 -3.95 10.19 30.25
C THR A 295 -3.01 9.00 30.09
N ALA A 296 -3.29 7.89 30.77
CA ALA A 296 -2.50 6.66 30.71
C ALA A 296 -2.42 6.06 29.29
N ARG A 297 -3.50 6.15 28.50
CA ARG A 297 -3.48 5.68 27.10
C ARG A 297 -2.63 6.60 26.22
N THR A 298 -2.79 7.91 26.37
CA THR A 298 -1.98 8.90 25.64
C THR A 298 -0.50 8.72 25.92
N GLU A 299 -0.12 8.59 27.18
CA GLU A 299 1.27 8.31 27.59
C GLU A 299 1.77 6.98 27.02
N LYS A 300 0.96 5.93 27.04
CA LYS A 300 1.34 4.64 26.45
C LYS A 300 1.65 4.76 24.95
N ILE A 301 0.85 5.52 24.20
CA ILE A 301 1.10 5.77 22.77
C ILE A 301 2.41 6.53 22.60
N ARG A 302 2.59 7.64 23.33
CA ARG A 302 3.80 8.46 23.26
C ARG A 302 5.06 7.63 23.56
N ASN A 303 5.04 6.88 24.66
CA ASN A 303 6.15 6.01 25.06
C ASN A 303 6.44 4.91 24.03
N SER A 304 5.41 4.33 23.41
CA SER A 304 5.59 3.33 22.35
C SER A 304 6.31 3.93 21.14
N VAL A 305 5.87 5.11 20.68
CA VAL A 305 6.49 5.79 19.52
C VAL A 305 7.95 6.18 19.82
N LEU A 306 8.24 6.67 21.04
CA LEU A 306 9.61 6.99 21.47
C LEU A 306 10.48 5.74 21.51
N GLN A 307 9.99 4.62 22.06
CA GLN A 307 10.71 3.36 22.09
C GLN A 307 11.00 2.82 20.69
N LEU A 308 10.02 2.90 19.78
CA LEU A 308 10.16 2.45 18.39
C LEU A 308 11.16 3.30 17.60
N HIS A 309 11.33 4.58 17.93
CA HIS A 309 12.37 5.40 17.30
C HIS A 309 13.78 4.86 17.60
N ASP A 310 14.01 4.33 18.80
CA ASP A 310 15.32 3.85 19.23
C ASP A 310 15.55 2.37 18.89
N SER A 311 14.49 1.55 18.94
CA SER A 311 14.57 0.09 18.89
C SER A 311 13.58 -0.61 17.97
N GLY A 312 12.78 0.17 17.22
CA GLY A 312 11.84 -0.36 16.23
C GLY A 312 12.52 -1.02 15.04
N LEU A 313 11.71 -1.59 14.16
CA LEU A 313 12.17 -2.30 12.98
C LEU A 313 12.83 -1.33 11.99
N GLY A 314 14.08 -1.63 11.64
CA GLY A 314 14.89 -0.73 10.83
C GLY A 314 15.27 0.58 11.54
N ALA A 315 15.12 0.70 12.87
CA ALA A 315 15.56 1.89 13.61
C ALA A 315 17.06 2.16 13.41
N HIS A 316 17.88 1.11 13.27
CA HIS A 316 19.31 1.26 12.99
C HIS A 316 19.62 2.03 11.68
N LEU A 317 18.67 2.11 10.73
CA LEU A 317 18.81 2.87 9.48
C LEU A 317 18.50 4.36 9.65
N ALA A 318 17.68 4.72 10.65
CA ALA A 318 17.02 6.03 10.71
C ALA A 318 17.04 6.71 12.09
N ARG A 319 17.50 6.05 13.16
CA ARG A 319 17.47 6.57 14.53
C ARG A 319 18.20 7.91 14.65
N GLY A 320 17.61 8.81 15.43
CA GLY A 320 18.11 10.17 15.65
C GLY A 320 17.87 11.10 14.47
N THR A 321 16.99 10.74 13.54
CA THR A 321 16.59 11.56 12.40
C THR A 321 15.08 11.74 12.40
N LEU A 322 14.61 12.77 11.69
CA LEU A 322 13.19 13.01 11.52
C LEU A 322 12.49 11.90 10.72
N TRP A 323 13.23 11.25 9.80
CA TRP A 323 12.79 10.04 9.11
C TRP A 323 12.52 8.89 10.09
N GLY A 324 13.40 8.71 11.08
CA GLY A 324 13.21 7.73 12.16
C GLY A 324 11.97 8.04 12.99
N ALA A 325 11.74 9.32 13.31
CA ALA A 325 10.57 9.76 14.08
C ALA A 325 9.25 9.52 13.33
N PHE A 326 9.22 9.78 12.02
CA PHE A 326 8.05 9.46 11.21
C PHE A 326 7.79 7.96 11.11
N ASN A 327 8.84 7.16 10.92
CA ASN A 327 8.71 5.71 10.80
C ASN A 327 8.31 5.02 12.10
N SER A 328 8.68 5.55 13.26
CA SER A 328 8.22 5.01 14.53
C SER A 328 6.71 5.18 14.72
N VAL A 329 6.14 6.27 14.20
CA VAL A 329 4.67 6.43 14.15
C VAL A 329 4.06 5.42 13.20
N ALA A 330 4.61 5.26 12.00
CA ALA A 330 4.09 4.32 11.01
C ALA A 330 4.16 2.86 11.50
N GLU A 331 5.22 2.49 12.21
CA GLU A 331 5.35 1.16 12.82
C GLU A 331 4.32 0.96 13.93
N TYR A 332 4.12 1.98 14.77
CA TYR A 332 3.10 1.95 15.80
C TYR A 332 1.70 1.76 15.20
N THR A 333 1.35 2.51 14.15
CA THR A 333 0.01 2.41 13.53
C THR A 333 -0.20 1.08 12.82
N ASP A 334 0.82 0.56 12.15
CA ASP A 334 0.66 -0.59 11.28
C ASP A 334 0.79 -1.93 12.03
N HIS A 335 1.54 -1.95 13.13
CA HIS A 335 1.84 -3.19 13.86
C HIS A 335 1.34 -3.24 15.30
N MET A 336 1.19 -2.10 15.98
CA MET A 336 0.88 -2.07 17.42
C MET A 336 -0.51 -1.56 17.77
N MET A 337 -1.12 -0.72 16.94
CA MET A 337 -2.49 -0.26 17.19
C MET A 337 -3.45 -1.46 17.23
N LEU A 338 -4.26 -1.51 18.28
CA LEU A 338 -5.28 -2.53 18.44
C LEU A 338 -6.33 -2.41 17.32
N GLY A 339 -6.43 -3.46 16.51
CA GLY A 339 -7.64 -3.84 15.78
C GLY A 339 -8.18 -5.12 16.42
N GLU A 340 -9.49 -5.29 16.47
CA GLU A 340 -10.11 -6.52 16.99
C GLU A 340 -9.68 -7.74 16.16
N ASP A 341 -9.42 -7.52 14.87
CA ASP A 341 -8.90 -8.50 13.91
C ASP A 341 -7.96 -7.84 12.87
N SER A 342 -7.35 -8.65 12.01
CA SER A 342 -6.39 -8.19 11.00
C SER A 342 -7.02 -7.30 9.91
N ALA A 343 -8.27 -7.56 9.50
CA ALA A 343 -8.95 -6.77 8.48
C ALA A 343 -9.28 -5.36 9.01
N THR A 344 -9.81 -5.28 10.23
CA THR A 344 -10.08 -4.01 10.93
C THR A 344 -8.79 -3.20 11.12
N ARG A 345 -7.66 -3.88 11.41
CA ARG A 345 -6.35 -3.22 11.46
C ARG A 345 -5.95 -2.67 10.09
N LEU A 346 -6.09 -3.45 9.03
CA LEU A 346 -5.71 -3.04 7.67
C LEU A 346 -6.55 -1.87 7.16
N ASP A 347 -7.86 -1.87 7.42
CA ASP A 347 -8.73 -0.72 7.15
C ASP A 347 -8.26 0.53 7.91
N SER A 348 -7.90 0.40 9.19
CA SER A 348 -7.34 1.50 9.97
C SER A 348 -6.01 2.03 9.41
N ILE A 349 -5.17 1.16 8.85
CA ILE A 349 -3.88 1.51 8.24
C ILE A 349 -4.06 2.36 6.98
N TRP A 350 -5.06 2.04 6.15
CA TRP A 350 -5.27 2.64 4.83
C TRP A 350 -6.29 3.77 4.76
N PHE A 351 -7.31 3.75 5.63
CA PHE A 351 -8.48 4.64 5.54
C PHE A 351 -8.90 5.21 6.90
N GLY A 352 -8.57 4.54 7.99
CA GLY A 352 -9.01 4.93 9.33
C GLY A 352 -7.99 5.75 10.14
N ARG A 353 -8.04 5.54 11.46
CA ARG A 353 -7.26 6.31 12.45
C ARG A 353 -5.74 6.19 12.25
N GLY A 354 -5.26 5.02 11.82
CA GLY A 354 -3.84 4.80 11.56
C GLY A 354 -3.35 5.69 10.42
N GLU A 355 -4.11 5.77 9.33
CA GLU A 355 -3.84 6.72 8.24
C GLU A 355 -3.80 8.16 8.75
N GLN A 356 -4.82 8.61 9.50
CA GLN A 356 -4.89 10.00 9.98
C GLN A 356 -3.70 10.37 10.87
N LEU A 357 -3.27 9.43 11.73
CA LEU A 357 -2.10 9.65 12.58
C LEU A 357 -0.80 9.77 11.76
N LYS A 358 -0.63 8.93 10.72
CA LYS A 358 0.52 9.00 9.80
C LYS A 358 0.54 10.31 9.01
N LEU A 359 -0.62 10.78 8.53
CA LEU A 359 -0.72 12.08 7.85
C LEU A 359 -0.31 13.24 8.77
N LYS A 360 -0.83 13.25 10.00
CA LYS A 360 -0.45 14.25 11.02
C LYS A 360 1.06 14.19 11.31
N ALA A 361 1.61 12.99 11.47
CA ALA A 361 3.04 12.76 11.69
C ALA A 361 3.90 13.29 10.53
N PHE A 362 3.49 13.04 9.29
CA PHE A 362 4.18 13.55 8.11
C PHE A 362 4.16 15.08 8.05
N HIS A 363 3.01 15.71 8.28
CA HIS A 363 2.91 17.18 8.30
C HIS A 363 3.73 17.83 9.41
N LEU A 364 3.74 17.25 10.61
CA LEU A 364 4.58 17.72 11.70
C LEU A 364 6.07 17.62 11.32
N ALA A 365 6.47 16.52 10.69
CA ALA A 365 7.83 16.37 10.19
C ALA A 365 8.15 17.42 9.12
N GLN A 366 7.25 17.69 8.17
CA GLN A 366 7.46 18.75 7.19
C GLN A 366 7.69 20.12 7.83
N ARG A 367 6.97 20.44 8.92
CA ARG A 367 7.16 21.71 9.64
C ARG A 367 8.52 21.81 10.33
N MET A 368 9.10 20.69 10.76
CA MET A 368 10.43 20.66 11.41
C MET A 368 11.60 20.72 10.41
N MET A 369 11.31 20.60 9.10
CA MET A 369 12.28 20.76 8.02
C MET A 369 12.36 22.20 7.49
N MET A 370 11.29 22.99 7.66
CA MET A 370 11.29 24.44 7.42
C MET A 370 12.05 25.16 8.53
#